data_AF-A0A535B7D8-F1
#
_entry.id   AF-A0A535B7D8-F1
#
_cell.length_a   1.000
_cell.length_b   1.000
_cell.length_c   1.000
_cell.angle_alpha   90.00
_cell.angle_beta   90.00
_cell.angle_gamma   90.00
#
_symmetry.space_group_name_H-M   'P 1'
#
loop_
_entity.id
_entity.type
_entity.pdbx_description
1 polymer ?
#
loop_
_entity_poly.entity_id
_entity_poly.type
_entity_poly.pdbx_seq_one_letter_code
_entity_poly.pdbx_strand_id
1 'polypeptide(L)'
;MFFQIIESVKRILRRHGLTAAVPAGLIALGGCAAVGFGQSKPPVMVTEVVRLSQEGVPAETIVKKMRDSGTVYRLSAAQLAQLHDQGVQDQVINYMQQTYLDAVRREQDLAHWNEWEMWEDHFW
;
A
#
# COMPACT_ATOMS: atom_id res chain seq x y z
N MET A 1 -34.52 30.63 17.76
CA MET A 1 -34.23 29.25 18.20
C MET A 1 -32.76 29.02 18.62
N PHE A 2 -31.97 30.07 18.91
CA PHE A 2 -30.58 29.96 19.41
C PHE A 2 -30.41 30.37 20.89
N PHE A 3 -31.44 30.99 21.49
CA PHE A 3 -31.37 31.53 22.85
C PHE A 3 -31.52 30.48 23.97
N GLN A 4 -32.04 29.28 23.67
CA GLN A 4 -32.18 28.20 24.66
C GLN A 4 -30.85 27.47 24.96
N ILE A 5 -29.87 27.55 24.05
CA ILE A 5 -28.60 26.81 24.19
C ILE A 5 -27.67 27.54 25.18
N ILE A 6 -27.71 28.87 25.22
CA ILE A 6 -26.81 29.70 26.05
C ILE A 6 -27.14 29.58 27.55
N GLU A 7 -28.42 29.46 27.91
CA GLU A 7 -28.86 29.28 29.31
C GLU A 7 -28.55 27.89 29.88
N SER A 8 -28.40 26.88 29.01
CA SER A 8 -28.02 25.51 29.43
C SER A 8 -26.55 25.41 29.84
N VAL A 9 -25.67 26.14 29.14
CA VAL A 9 -24.22 26.14 29.41
C VAL A 9 -23.90 26.84 30.74
N LYS A 10 -24.60 27.95 31.03
CA LYS A 10 -24.37 28.76 32.24
C LYS A 10 -24.75 28.05 33.54
N ARG A 11 -25.68 27.08 33.46
CA ARG A 11 -26.13 26.25 34.61
C ARG A 11 -25.15 25.14 34.96
N ILE A 12 -24.42 24.62 33.97
CA ILE A 12 -23.40 23.58 34.13
C ILE A 12 -22.11 24.17 34.73
N LEU A 13 -21.76 25.41 34.36
CA LEU A 13 -20.59 26.11 34.92
C LEU A 13 -20.78 26.66 36.35
N ARG A 14 -21.99 26.67 36.91
CA ARG A 14 -22.24 27.11 38.31
C ARG A 14 -22.23 26.00 39.36
N ARG A 15 -22.16 24.72 38.95
CA ARG A 15 -22.16 23.57 39.87
C ARG A 15 -20.78 23.03 40.21
N HIS A 16 -19.75 23.41 39.47
CA HIS A 16 -18.37 23.07 39.78
C HIS A 16 -17.72 24.19 40.60
N GLY A 17 -18.23 24.39 41.82
CA GLY A 17 -17.47 25.02 42.89
C GLY A 17 -16.26 24.15 43.21
N LEU A 18 -15.11 24.81 43.38
CA LEU A 18 -13.78 24.26 43.67
C LEU A 18 -13.78 22.89 44.37
N THR A 19 -13.18 21.90 43.73
CA THR A 19 -12.17 21.04 44.36
C THR A 19 -11.21 20.54 43.27
N ALA A 20 -9.93 20.79 43.50
CA ALA A 20 -8.83 20.44 42.64
C ALA A 20 -8.60 18.92 42.61
N ALA A 21 -8.47 18.34 41.42
CA ALA A 21 -7.60 17.21 41.12
C ALA A 21 -7.76 16.82 39.64
N VAL A 22 -6.80 17.23 38.82
CA VAL A 22 -6.48 16.60 37.53
C VAL A 22 -5.49 15.47 37.85
N PRO A 23 -5.72 14.25 37.36
CA PRO A 23 -5.02 13.80 36.15
C PRO A 23 -6.04 13.26 35.13
N ALA A 24 -6.16 13.80 33.92
CA ALA A 24 -5.21 13.68 32.82
C ALA A 24 -4.71 12.24 32.65
N GLY A 25 -5.50 11.42 31.96
CA GLY A 25 -5.01 10.13 31.46
C GLY A 25 -6.09 9.08 31.24
N LEU A 26 -6.92 9.22 30.21
CA LEU A 26 -7.76 8.12 29.70
C LEU A 26 -8.39 8.41 28.33
N ILE A 27 -7.58 8.85 27.34
CA ILE A 27 -7.98 8.80 25.91
C ILE A 27 -6.73 8.49 25.08
N ALA A 28 -6.32 7.22 24.99
CA ALA A 28 -5.26 6.80 24.07
C ALA A 28 -5.37 5.33 23.63
N LEU A 29 -6.59 4.81 23.41
CA LEU A 29 -6.81 3.48 22.80
C LEU A 29 -7.58 3.55 21.47
N GLY A 30 -7.72 4.73 20.87
CA GLY A 30 -8.41 4.94 19.59
C GLY A 30 -7.52 4.82 18.35
N GLY A 31 -6.39 4.11 18.43
CA GLY A 31 -5.42 4.04 17.34
C GLY A 31 -5.26 2.62 16.81
N CYS A 32 -6.14 2.19 15.91
CA CYS A 32 -5.85 1.07 14.98
C CYS A 32 -6.82 0.96 13.78
N ALA A 33 -7.93 1.72 13.73
CA ALA A 33 -8.87 1.63 12.60
C ALA A 33 -8.71 2.73 11.53
N ALA A 34 -7.93 3.78 11.79
CA ALA A 34 -7.77 4.92 10.88
C ALA A 34 -6.50 4.84 10.00
N VAL A 35 -5.78 3.72 10.01
CA VAL A 35 -4.77 3.45 8.99
C VAL A 35 -5.54 2.84 7.83
N GLY A 36 -5.97 3.68 6.90
CA GLY A 36 -6.54 3.21 5.64
C GLY A 36 -5.51 2.30 4.99
N PHE A 37 -5.74 0.98 5.06
CA PHE A 37 -5.02 0.00 4.26
C PHE A 37 -5.03 0.53 2.84
N GLY A 38 -3.85 0.93 2.35
CA GLY A 38 -3.70 1.69 1.12
C GLY A 38 -4.54 1.05 0.03
N GLN A 39 -5.41 1.84 -0.60
CA GLN A 39 -6.22 1.35 -1.71
C GLN A 39 -5.26 0.95 -2.83
N SER A 40 -4.88 -0.32 -2.87
CA SER A 40 -4.10 -0.89 -3.96
C SER A 40 -4.87 -0.59 -5.24
N LYS A 41 -4.25 0.16 -6.17
CA LYS A 41 -4.90 0.42 -7.45
C LYS A 41 -5.22 -0.91 -8.15
N PRO A 42 -6.26 -0.95 -9.00
CA PRO A 42 -6.57 -2.14 -9.77
C PRO A 42 -5.32 -2.67 -10.49
N PRO A 43 -5.12 -4.01 -10.54
CA PRO A 43 -3.98 -4.60 -11.22
C PRO A 43 -4.02 -4.24 -12.71
N VAL A 44 -2.86 -3.93 -13.26
CA VAL A 44 -2.70 -3.64 -14.69
C VAL A 44 -2.50 -4.96 -15.42
N MET A 45 -3.38 -5.27 -16.38
CA MET A 45 -3.29 -6.50 -17.17
C MET A 45 -2.30 -6.36 -18.32
N VAL A 46 -1.69 -7.47 -18.75
CA VAL A 46 -0.79 -7.47 -19.92
C VAL A 46 -1.48 -6.92 -21.17
N THR A 47 -2.74 -7.29 -21.40
CA THR A 47 -3.56 -6.78 -22.51
C THR A 47 -3.75 -5.27 -22.45
N GLU A 48 -3.86 -4.70 -21.25
CA GLU A 48 -3.93 -3.25 -21.07
C GLU A 48 -2.60 -2.58 -21.39
N VAL A 49 -1.47 -3.17 -20.99
CA VAL A 49 -0.15 -2.65 -21.34
C VAL A 49 0.07 -2.65 -22.84
N VAL A 50 -0.31 -3.72 -23.54
CA VAL A 50 -0.25 -3.81 -25.00
C VAL A 50 -1.10 -2.71 -25.63
N ARG A 51 -2.35 -2.54 -25.18
CA ARG A 51 -3.24 -1.48 -25.66
C ARG A 51 -2.63 -0.09 -25.47
N LEU A 52 -2.12 0.22 -24.26
CA LEU A 52 -1.50 1.53 -23.98
C LEU A 52 -0.26 1.77 -24.84
N SER A 53 0.53 0.73 -25.10
CA SER A 53 1.71 0.83 -25.96
C SER A 53 1.32 1.10 -27.41
N GLN A 54 0.29 0.41 -27.92
CA GLN A 54 -0.25 0.62 -29.27
C GLN A 54 -0.92 2.00 -29.45
N GLU A 55 -1.49 2.55 -28.38
CA GLU A 55 -2.01 3.93 -28.33
C GLU A 55 -0.90 4.99 -28.29
N GLY A 56 0.37 4.59 -28.25
CA GLY A 56 1.51 5.51 -28.22
C GLY A 56 1.70 6.20 -26.86
N VAL A 57 1.14 5.63 -25.79
CA VAL A 57 1.36 6.16 -24.44
C VAL A 57 2.86 6.05 -24.09
N PRO A 58 3.48 7.10 -23.53
CA PRO A 58 4.90 7.06 -23.19
C PRO A 58 5.22 5.92 -22.20
N ALA A 59 6.33 5.22 -22.41
CA ALA A 59 6.75 4.11 -21.54
C ALA A 59 6.78 4.50 -20.06
N GLU A 60 7.28 5.69 -19.73
CA GLU A 60 7.36 6.19 -18.36
C GLU A 60 5.98 6.26 -17.68
N THR A 61 4.95 6.67 -18.43
CA THR A 61 3.56 6.73 -17.94
C THR A 61 3.01 5.33 -17.70
N ILE A 62 3.29 4.38 -18.61
CA ILE A 62 2.89 2.98 -18.47
C ILE A 62 3.58 2.36 -17.24
N VAL A 63 4.89 2.53 -17.11
CA VAL A 63 5.70 2.06 -15.97
C VAL A 63 5.19 2.66 -14.66
N LYS A 64 4.89 3.97 -14.62
CA LYS A 64 4.29 4.60 -13.44
C LYS A 64 2.96 3.92 -13.07
N LYS A 65 2.10 3.66 -14.04
CA LYS A 65 0.81 3.00 -13.80
C LYS A 65 0.98 1.59 -13.24
N MET A 66 1.91 0.80 -13.80
CA MET A 66 2.23 -0.55 -13.31
C MET A 66 2.84 -0.53 -11.90
N ARG A 67 3.67 0.46 -11.60
CA ARG A 67 4.24 0.67 -10.27
C ARG A 67 3.16 1.01 -9.24
N ASP A 68 2.27 1.93 -9.59
CA ASP A 68 1.18 2.33 -8.71
C ASP A 68 0.20 1.17 -8.42
N SER A 69 0.09 0.16 -9.31
CA SER A 69 -0.73 -1.03 -9.11
C SER A 69 -0.01 -2.18 -8.38
N GLY A 70 1.32 -2.12 -8.24
CA GLY A 70 2.13 -3.17 -7.62
C GLY A 70 2.03 -4.54 -8.31
N THR A 71 1.67 -4.58 -9.59
CA THR A 71 1.42 -5.83 -10.31
C THR A 71 2.73 -6.52 -10.71
N VAL A 72 2.84 -7.82 -10.43
CA VAL A 72 3.98 -8.66 -10.81
C VAL A 72 3.58 -9.58 -11.96
N TYR A 73 4.40 -9.64 -13.01
CA TYR A 73 4.11 -10.41 -14.22
C TYR A 73 5.00 -11.65 -14.33
N ARG A 74 4.41 -12.84 -14.32
CA ARG A 74 5.13 -14.11 -14.49
C ARG A 74 5.12 -14.52 -15.95
N LEU A 75 5.98 -13.89 -16.76
CA LEU A 75 6.06 -14.11 -18.20
C LEU A 75 7.29 -14.94 -18.58
N SER A 76 7.15 -15.82 -19.56
CA SER A 76 8.27 -16.54 -20.16
C SER A 76 9.07 -15.63 -21.12
N ALA A 77 10.30 -16.05 -21.47
CA ALA A 77 11.11 -15.31 -22.45
C ALA A 77 10.39 -15.16 -23.81
N ALA A 78 9.67 -16.19 -24.26
CA ALA A 78 8.90 -16.14 -25.49
C ALA A 78 7.74 -15.13 -25.42
N GLN A 79 7.06 -15.02 -24.26
CA GLN A 79 6.00 -14.03 -24.07
C GLN A 79 6.54 -12.60 -24.03
N LEU A 80 7.73 -12.39 -23.47
CA LEU A 80 8.38 -11.08 -23.46
C LEU A 80 8.81 -10.66 -24.87
N ALA A 81 9.34 -11.58 -25.67
CA ALA A 81 9.63 -11.34 -27.09
C ALA A 81 8.35 -10.99 -27.86
N GLN A 82 7.26 -11.72 -27.60
CA GLN A 82 5.96 -11.42 -28.22
C GLN A 82 5.45 -10.01 -27.86
N LEU A 83 5.69 -9.53 -26.63
CA LEU A 83 5.31 -8.16 -26.25
C LEU A 83 6.11 -7.11 -27.03
N HIS A 84 7.42 -7.34 -27.21
CA HIS A 84 8.25 -6.50 -28.06
C HIS A 84 7.72 -6.46 -29.50
N ASP A 85 7.40 -7.64 -30.07
CA ASP A 85 6.85 -7.75 -31.43
C ASP A 85 5.46 -7.07 -31.57
N GLN A 86 4.72 -6.96 -30.46
CA GLN A 86 3.44 -6.24 -30.38
C GLN A 86 3.59 -4.72 -30.21
N GLY A 87 4.83 -4.20 -30.19
CA GLY A 87 5.13 -2.77 -30.07
C GLY A 87 5.20 -2.27 -28.63
N VAL A 88 5.31 -3.16 -27.64
CA VAL A 88 5.60 -2.74 -26.26
C VAL A 88 7.05 -2.30 -26.17
N GLN A 89 7.28 -1.07 -25.70
CA GLN A 89 8.60 -0.48 -25.59
C GLN A 89 9.49 -1.26 -24.58
N ASP A 90 10.78 -1.45 -24.90
CA ASP A 90 11.74 -2.21 -24.07
C ASP A 90 11.76 -1.77 -22.61
N GLN A 91 11.64 -0.47 -22.35
CA GLN A 91 11.60 0.08 -20.98
C GLN A 91 10.45 -0.52 -20.14
N VAL A 92 9.30 -0.77 -20.76
CA VAL A 92 8.13 -1.38 -20.10
C VAL A 92 8.39 -2.86 -19.85
N ILE A 93 8.96 -3.56 -20.84
CA ILE A 93 9.30 -4.99 -20.75
C ILE A 93 10.35 -5.23 -19.65
N ASN A 94 11.40 -4.41 -19.63
CA ASN A 94 12.45 -4.43 -18.60
C ASN A 94 11.85 -4.22 -17.20
N TYR A 95 10.89 -3.29 -17.07
CA TYR A 95 10.21 -3.08 -15.80
C TYR A 95 9.38 -4.30 -15.37
N MET A 96 8.69 -4.98 -16.30
CA MET A 96 7.98 -6.24 -16.01
C MET A 96 8.92 -7.32 -15.48
N GLN A 97 10.06 -7.51 -16.16
CA GLN A 97 11.08 -8.50 -15.77
C GLN A 97 11.68 -8.18 -14.40
N GLN A 98 12.11 -6.93 -14.19
CA GLN A 98 12.73 -6.50 -12.94
C GLN A 98 11.78 -6.73 -11.76
N THR A 99 10.51 -6.35 -11.91
CA THR A 99 9.49 -6.52 -10.85
C THR A 99 9.29 -8.00 -10.50
N TYR A 100 9.35 -8.90 -11.47
CA TYR A 100 9.29 -10.34 -11.22
C TYR A 100 10.55 -10.86 -10.48
N LEU A 101 11.74 -10.45 -10.92
CA LEU A 101 12.99 -10.84 -10.26
C LEU A 101 13.03 -10.38 -8.81
N ASP A 102 12.58 -9.16 -8.53
CA ASP A 102 12.52 -8.62 -7.17
C ASP A 102 11.50 -9.37 -6.30
N ALA A 103 10.37 -9.77 -6.88
CA ALA A 103 9.41 -10.61 -6.17
C ALA A 103 9.98 -12.00 -5.83
N VAL A 104 10.74 -12.61 -6.75
CA VAL A 104 11.42 -13.90 -6.50
C VAL A 104 12.48 -13.77 -5.41
N ARG A 105 13.32 -12.73 -5.47
CA ARG A 105 14.34 -12.48 -4.43
C ARG A 105 13.71 -12.32 -3.05
N ARG A 106 12.65 -11.51 -2.95
CA ARG A 106 11.96 -11.30 -1.68
C ARG A 106 11.38 -12.58 -1.10
N GLU A 107 10.86 -13.48 -1.94
CA GLU A 107 10.40 -14.80 -1.49
C GLU A 107 11.55 -15.65 -0.94
N GLN A 108 12.70 -15.65 -1.62
CA GLN A 108 13.90 -16.36 -1.16
C GLN A 108 14.42 -15.82 0.17
N ASP A 109 14.45 -14.50 0.33
CA ASP A 109 14.89 -13.85 1.57
C ASP A 109 13.98 -14.22 2.75
N LEU A 110 12.66 -14.30 2.52
CA LEU A 110 11.68 -14.73 3.53
C LEU A 110 11.83 -16.21 3.89
N ALA A 111 12.06 -17.07 2.89
CA ALA A 111 12.31 -18.49 3.13
C ALA A 111 13.59 -18.72 3.95
N HIS A 112 14.64 -17.95 3.65
CA HIS A 112 15.90 -18.00 4.38
C HIS A 112 15.77 -17.48 5.81
N TRP A 113 15.06 -16.36 6.03
CA TRP A 113 14.76 -15.85 7.37
C TRP A 113 14.04 -16.89 8.22
N ASN A 114 13.01 -17.53 7.66
CA ASN A 114 12.30 -18.59 8.37
C ASN A 114 13.26 -19.71 8.73
N GLU A 115 14.15 -20.15 7.82
CA GLU A 115 15.12 -21.23 8.07
C GLU A 115 16.04 -20.93 9.27
N TRP A 116 16.62 -19.74 9.40
CA TRP A 116 17.49 -19.42 10.54
C TRP A 116 16.75 -19.39 11.88
N GLU A 117 15.52 -18.88 11.89
CA GLU A 117 14.68 -18.82 13.10
C GLU A 117 14.33 -20.23 13.61
N MET A 118 14.17 -21.23 12.73
CA MET A 118 13.94 -22.62 13.14
C MET A 118 15.14 -23.27 13.85
N TRP A 119 16.37 -22.82 13.57
CA TRP A 119 17.59 -23.47 14.06
C TRP A 119 18.19 -22.77 15.28
N GLU A 120 17.86 -21.51 15.57
CA GLU A 120 18.36 -20.82 16.77
C GLU A 120 17.68 -21.32 18.08
N ASP A 121 16.45 -21.84 18.00
CA ASP A 121 15.63 -22.18 19.16
C ASP A 121 15.89 -23.58 19.77
N HIS A 122 16.82 -24.36 19.20
CA HIS A 122 17.01 -25.77 19.54
C HIS A 122 18.42 -26.14 20.04
N PHE A 123 19.27 -25.15 20.35
CA PHE A 123 20.59 -25.36 20.93
C PHE A 123 20.68 -24.88 22.39
N TRP A 124 19.88 -25.48 23.28
CA TRP A 124 20.10 -25.43 24.74
C TRP A 124 19.78 -26.79 25.38
#